data_AF-Q9I5W7-F1
#
_entry.id   AF-Q9I5W7-F1
#
_cell.length_a   1.000
_cell.length_b   1.000
_cell.length_c   1.000
_cell.angle_alpha   90.00
_cell.angle_beta   90.00
_cell.angle_gamma   90.00
#
_symmetry.space_group_name_H-M   'P 1'
#
loop_
_entity.id
_entity.type
_entity.pdbx_description
1 polymer ?
#
loop_
_entity_poly.entity_id
_entity_poly.type
_entity_poly.pdbx_seq_one_letter_code
_entity_poly.pdbx_strand_id
1 'polypeptide(L)'
;MIPFGLSPEQFRERYRRDLQRAAPGVIQRLRELLRQPLEEGLRDGEIQLFLGEDGRDAAEAWLYLNGASNRVDASDPRLFPGKALDLALGLGHAPDFDEAYFADGFGGVDLLADTLQAWFAECWWKAGGWAWPIPLWLHVHDGFGDGRGIALTERC
;
A
#
# COMPACT_ATOMS: atom_id res chain seq x y z
N MET A 1 -16.93 -13.19 -12.60
CA MET A 1 -15.85 -13.07 -13.58
C MET A 1 -16.08 -11.93 -14.55
N ILE A 2 -15.12 -11.01 -14.65
CA ILE A 2 -15.06 -9.94 -15.64
C ILE A 2 -14.38 -10.52 -16.90
N PRO A 3 -15.07 -10.60 -18.05
CA PRO A 3 -14.53 -11.27 -19.23
C PRO A 3 -13.31 -10.54 -19.80
N PHE A 4 -12.45 -11.28 -20.49
CA PHE A 4 -11.33 -10.71 -21.23
C PHE A 4 -11.79 -9.76 -22.36
N GLY A 5 -11.04 -8.68 -22.59
CA GLY A 5 -11.33 -7.67 -23.63
C GLY A 5 -11.29 -6.21 -23.17
N LEU A 6 -11.05 -5.95 -21.87
CA LEU A 6 -10.75 -4.61 -21.38
C LEU A 6 -9.37 -4.17 -21.86
N SER A 7 -9.21 -2.89 -22.22
CA SER A 7 -7.88 -2.30 -22.36
C SER A 7 -7.19 -2.22 -20.99
N PRO A 8 -5.85 -2.06 -20.93
CA PRO A 8 -5.14 -1.84 -19.68
C PRO A 8 -5.74 -0.68 -18.85
N GLU A 9 -6.16 0.41 -19.47
CA GLU A 9 -6.80 1.55 -18.79
C GLU A 9 -8.16 1.17 -18.20
N GLN A 10 -8.97 0.42 -18.94
CA GLN A 10 -10.28 -0.04 -18.46
C GLN A 10 -10.13 -1.06 -17.33
N PHE A 11 -9.10 -1.92 -17.39
CA PHE A 11 -8.74 -2.84 -16.32
C PHE A 11 -8.37 -2.09 -15.04
N ARG A 12 -7.43 -1.13 -15.13
CA ARG A 12 -7.05 -0.27 -13.99
C ARG A 12 -8.25 0.46 -13.41
N GLU A 13 -9.08 1.08 -14.26
CA GLU A 13 -10.27 1.81 -13.82
C GLU A 13 -11.27 0.90 -13.12
N ARG A 14 -11.44 -0.33 -13.59
CA ARG A 14 -12.32 -1.31 -12.97
C ARG A 14 -11.82 -1.67 -11.57
N TYR A 15 -10.52 -1.92 -11.40
CA TYR A 15 -9.95 -2.21 -10.09
C TYR A 15 -10.01 -1.00 -9.15
N ARG A 16 -9.63 0.19 -9.64
CA ARG A 16 -9.70 1.46 -8.90
C ARG A 16 -11.10 1.75 -8.35
N ARG A 17 -12.17 1.46 -9.12
CA ARG A 17 -13.56 1.63 -8.66
C ARG A 17 -13.90 0.73 -7.48
N ASP A 18 -13.31 -0.46 -7.42
CA ASP A 18 -13.53 -1.37 -6.31
C ASP A 18 -12.79 -0.89 -5.06
N LEU A 19 -11.50 -0.54 -5.20
CA LEU A 19 -10.69 0.10 -4.15
C LEU A 19 -11.35 1.38 -3.60
N GLN A 20 -11.98 2.18 -4.46
CA GLN A 20 -12.64 3.43 -4.07
C GLN A 20 -13.76 3.23 -3.04
N ARG A 21 -14.36 2.02 -2.97
CA ARG A 21 -15.37 1.68 -1.96
C ARG A 21 -14.76 1.56 -0.57
N ALA A 22 -13.53 1.07 -0.47
CA ALA A 22 -12.78 0.94 0.78
C ALA A 22 -12.13 2.26 1.23
N ALA A 23 -11.93 3.21 0.31
CA ALA A 23 -11.16 4.44 0.56
C ALA A 23 -11.61 5.23 1.81
N PRO A 24 -12.90 5.45 2.11
CA PRO A 24 -13.29 6.18 3.32
C PRO A 24 -12.81 5.50 4.62
N GLY A 25 -12.92 4.17 4.69
CA GLY A 25 -12.46 3.39 5.84
C GLY A 25 -10.95 3.40 5.98
N VAL A 26 -10.24 3.23 4.86
CA VAL A 26 -8.77 3.30 4.82
C VAL A 26 -8.27 4.68 5.23
N ILE A 27 -8.81 5.77 4.68
CA ILE A 27 -8.43 7.13 5.04
C ILE A 27 -8.65 7.38 6.54
N GLN A 28 -9.76 6.89 7.13
CA GLN A 28 -10.01 7.03 8.56
C GLN A 28 -8.98 6.24 9.39
N ARG A 29 -8.65 5.01 9.00
CA ARG A 29 -7.64 4.18 9.66
C ARG A 29 -6.25 4.82 9.61
N LEU A 30 -5.87 5.38 8.45
CA LEU A 30 -4.62 6.11 8.29
C LEU A 30 -4.60 7.38 9.15
N ARG A 31 -5.71 8.11 9.26
CA ARG A 31 -5.81 9.27 10.19
C ARG A 31 -5.62 8.88 11.64
N GLU A 32 -6.08 7.71 12.06
CA GLU A 32 -5.87 7.20 13.41
C GLU A 32 -4.40 6.86 13.66
N LEU A 33 -3.74 6.20 12.71
CA LEU A 33 -2.30 5.95 12.74
C LEU A 33 -1.50 7.26 12.83
N LEU A 34 -1.80 8.22 11.96
CA LEU A 34 -1.08 9.50 11.86
C LEU A 34 -1.20 10.38 13.12
N ARG A 35 -2.22 10.16 13.96
CA ARG A 35 -2.39 10.86 15.25
C ARG A 35 -1.54 10.25 16.37
N GLN A 36 -0.98 9.08 16.18
CA GLN A 36 -0.16 8.44 17.20
C GLN A 36 1.18 9.19 17.35
N PRO A 37 1.68 9.35 18.58
CA PRO A 37 2.99 9.93 18.80
C PRO A 37 4.08 9.01 18.24
N LEU A 38 5.09 9.62 17.62
CA LEU A 38 6.32 8.95 17.23
C LEU A 38 7.30 8.96 18.40
N GLU A 39 7.96 7.83 18.67
CA GLU A 39 9.08 7.81 19.61
C GLU A 39 10.30 8.56 19.06
N GLU A 40 11.12 9.05 19.98
CA GLU A 40 12.38 9.71 19.63
C GLU A 40 13.31 8.77 18.85
N GLY A 41 14.12 9.36 17.97
CA GLY A 41 15.14 8.62 17.22
C GLY A 41 14.65 7.91 15.95
N LEU A 42 13.36 7.97 15.64
CA LEU A 42 12.83 7.63 14.31
C LEU A 42 13.45 8.53 13.25
N ARG A 43 13.88 7.92 12.14
CA ARG A 43 14.60 8.59 11.05
C ARG A 43 13.78 8.61 9.77
N ASP A 44 13.26 7.45 9.40
CA ASP A 44 12.55 7.22 8.15
C ASP A 44 11.67 5.97 8.30
N GLY A 45 10.96 5.64 7.23
CA GLY A 45 10.31 4.36 7.10
C GLY A 45 9.84 4.10 5.69
N GLU A 46 9.13 3.01 5.55
CA GLU A 46 8.49 2.63 4.31
C GLU A 46 7.16 1.93 4.59
N ILE A 47 6.28 2.00 3.60
CA ILE A 47 5.11 1.14 3.51
C ILE A 47 5.33 0.22 2.32
N GLN A 48 5.13 -1.07 2.54
CA GLN A 48 5.19 -2.07 1.48
C GLN A 48 3.78 -2.67 1.26
N LEU A 49 3.39 -2.75 -0.01
CA LEU A 49 2.14 -3.39 -0.45
C LEU A 49 2.44 -4.80 -0.92
N PHE A 50 1.81 -5.79 -0.30
CA PHE A 50 1.95 -7.21 -0.64
C PHE A 50 0.72 -7.65 -1.43
N LEU A 51 0.93 -8.41 -2.51
CA LEU A 51 -0.14 -8.98 -3.34
C LEU A 51 -0.11 -10.52 -3.36
N GLY A 52 0.64 -11.16 -2.45
CA GLY A 52 0.85 -12.61 -2.43
C GLY A 52 1.84 -13.09 -3.48
N GLU A 53 2.11 -14.40 -3.49
CA GLU A 53 3.15 -15.01 -4.35
C GLU A 53 2.86 -14.87 -5.85
N ASP A 54 1.59 -14.86 -6.23
CA ASP A 54 1.14 -14.74 -7.63
C ASP A 54 0.62 -13.34 -7.98
N GLY A 55 0.64 -12.41 -7.02
CA GLY A 55 0.15 -11.05 -7.18
C GLY A 55 -1.38 -10.91 -7.20
N ARG A 56 -2.13 -11.94 -6.80
CA ARG A 56 -3.60 -12.00 -6.88
C ARG A 56 -4.28 -12.24 -5.54
N ASP A 57 -3.53 -12.42 -4.47
CA ASP A 57 -4.07 -12.58 -3.13
C ASP A 57 -4.72 -11.27 -2.62
N ALA A 58 -5.37 -11.36 -1.47
CA ALA A 58 -5.82 -10.17 -0.77
C ALA A 58 -4.62 -9.26 -0.45
N ALA A 59 -4.72 -7.99 -0.85
CA ALA A 59 -3.60 -7.09 -0.67
C ALA A 59 -3.41 -6.70 0.80
N GLU A 60 -2.16 -6.70 1.25
CA GLU A 60 -1.77 -6.24 2.59
C GLU A 60 -0.88 -5.00 2.49
N ALA A 61 -0.89 -4.19 3.55
CA ALA A 61 -0.06 -3.01 3.63
C ALA A 61 0.65 -2.99 4.99
N TRP A 62 1.98 -3.03 4.96
CA TRP A 62 2.80 -3.06 6.15
C TRP A 62 3.63 -1.80 6.26
N LEU A 63 3.62 -1.19 7.45
CA LEU A 63 4.48 -0.07 7.82
C LEU A 63 5.74 -0.60 8.50
N TYR A 64 6.89 -0.14 8.03
CA TYR A 64 8.20 -0.37 8.64
C TYR A 64 8.81 0.98 9.01
N LEU A 65 9.19 1.12 10.27
CA LEU A 65 9.81 2.33 10.80
C LEU A 65 11.25 2.06 11.20
N ASN A 66 12.17 2.94 10.84
CA ASN A 66 13.59 2.80 11.13
C ASN A 66 14.13 3.96 11.95
N GLY A 67 15.16 3.65 12.74
CA GLY A 67 15.94 4.64 13.46
C GLY A 67 17.34 4.12 13.80
N ALA A 68 18.05 4.86 14.66
CA ALA A 68 19.42 4.52 15.01
C ALA A 68 19.54 3.22 15.84
N SER A 69 18.50 2.87 16.60
CA SER A 69 18.49 1.71 17.49
C SER A 69 17.17 0.95 17.33
N ASN A 70 17.10 0.16 16.26
CA ASN A 70 15.92 -0.65 16.00
C ASN A 70 15.73 -1.71 17.10
N ARG A 71 14.52 -1.79 17.62
CA ARG A 71 14.07 -2.81 18.58
C ARG A 71 13.03 -3.70 17.92
N VAL A 72 12.92 -4.93 18.41
CA VAL A 72 11.92 -5.89 17.95
C VAL A 72 11.00 -6.21 19.11
N ASP A 73 9.79 -5.66 19.07
CA ASP A 73 8.72 -5.94 20.03
C ASP A 73 7.37 -5.89 19.31
N ALA A 74 6.87 -7.04 18.91
CA ALA A 74 5.60 -7.15 18.19
C ALA A 74 4.40 -6.78 19.08
N SER A 75 4.54 -6.86 20.41
CA SER A 75 3.45 -6.61 21.36
C SER A 75 3.28 -5.13 21.69
N ASP A 76 4.31 -4.31 21.52
CA ASP A 76 4.24 -2.88 21.83
C ASP A 76 3.49 -2.11 20.72
N PRO A 77 2.36 -1.44 21.04
CA PRO A 77 1.56 -0.73 20.04
C PRO A 77 2.17 0.60 19.57
N ARG A 78 3.23 1.10 20.22
CA ARG A 78 3.83 2.41 19.90
C ARG A 78 4.57 2.40 18.56
N LEU A 79 4.76 3.59 18.01
CA LEU A 79 5.53 3.81 16.79
C LEU A 79 6.98 4.14 17.16
N PHE A 80 7.85 3.13 17.08
CA PHE A 80 9.24 3.19 17.53
C PHE A 80 10.22 2.70 16.45
N PRO A 81 11.53 3.01 16.55
CA PRO A 81 12.55 2.48 15.64
C PRO A 81 12.57 0.94 15.59
N GLY A 82 12.35 0.36 14.42
CA GLY A 82 12.22 -1.09 14.21
C GLY A 82 10.78 -1.60 14.27
N LYS A 83 9.77 -0.74 14.41
CA LYS A 83 8.36 -1.14 14.37
C LYS A 83 8.01 -1.68 12.98
N ALA A 84 7.52 -2.91 12.95
CA ALA A 84 6.74 -3.45 11.84
C ALA A 84 5.26 -3.52 12.27
N LEU A 85 4.37 -3.04 11.42
CA LEU A 85 2.93 -2.98 11.71
C LEU A 85 2.13 -3.30 10.45
N ASP A 86 1.33 -4.36 10.50
CA ASP A 86 0.22 -4.53 9.56
C ASP A 86 -0.80 -3.42 9.79
N LEU A 87 -1.08 -2.66 8.73
CA LEU A 87 -2.08 -1.59 8.77
C LEU A 87 -3.51 -2.12 8.84
N ALA A 88 -3.71 -3.40 8.54
CA ALA A 88 -4.97 -4.14 8.62
C ALA A 88 -6.10 -3.39 7.90
N LEU A 89 -5.84 -2.98 6.66
CA LEU A 89 -6.73 -2.09 5.90
C LEU A 89 -7.97 -2.79 5.31
N GLY A 90 -7.99 -4.13 5.30
CA GLY A 90 -9.10 -4.91 4.77
C GLY A 90 -9.37 -4.60 3.30
N LEU A 91 -8.31 -4.53 2.47
CA LEU A 91 -8.42 -4.20 1.04
C LEU A 91 -9.18 -5.26 0.24
N GLY A 92 -9.26 -6.49 0.78
CA GLY A 92 -9.95 -7.60 0.12
C GLY A 92 -9.18 -8.12 -1.09
N HIS A 93 -9.81 -9.04 -1.82
CA HIS A 93 -9.28 -9.57 -3.07
C HIS A 93 -9.56 -8.61 -4.23
N ALA A 94 -8.72 -8.65 -5.25
CA ALA A 94 -9.03 -8.01 -6.51
C ALA A 94 -10.38 -8.53 -7.07
N PRO A 95 -11.09 -7.72 -7.88
CA PRO A 95 -12.24 -8.21 -8.62
C PRO A 95 -11.91 -9.49 -9.40
N ASP A 96 -12.86 -10.41 -9.46
CA ASP A 96 -12.73 -11.66 -10.20
C ASP A 96 -12.60 -11.39 -11.72
N PHE A 97 -11.37 -11.15 -12.19
CA PHE A 97 -10.98 -10.96 -13.58
C PHE A 97 -10.69 -12.30 -14.25
N ASP A 98 -11.00 -12.41 -15.54
CA ASP A 98 -10.64 -13.57 -16.37
C ASP A 98 -9.12 -13.86 -16.29
N GLU A 99 -8.76 -15.15 -16.21
CA GLU A 99 -7.37 -15.63 -16.15
C GLU A 99 -6.51 -15.10 -17.30
N ALA A 100 -7.10 -14.82 -18.47
CA ALA A 100 -6.39 -14.26 -19.62
C ALA A 100 -5.76 -12.89 -19.36
N TYR A 101 -6.22 -12.12 -18.35
CA TYR A 101 -5.55 -10.88 -17.95
C TYR A 101 -4.22 -11.11 -17.23
N PHE A 102 -4.02 -12.30 -16.66
CA PHE A 102 -2.82 -12.68 -15.91
C PHE A 102 -1.90 -13.62 -16.71
N ALA A 103 -2.36 -14.07 -17.89
CA ALA A 103 -1.53 -14.76 -18.85
C ALA A 103 -0.51 -13.80 -19.52
N ASP A 104 0.53 -14.40 -20.11
CA ASP A 104 1.60 -13.66 -20.78
C ASP A 104 1.06 -12.63 -21.78
N GLY A 105 1.52 -11.38 -21.65
CA GLY A 105 1.31 -10.30 -22.61
C GLY A 105 0.38 -9.17 -22.17
N PHE A 106 -0.57 -9.39 -21.26
CA PHE A 106 -1.41 -8.30 -20.74
C PHE A 106 -0.80 -7.60 -19.52
N GLY A 107 -0.10 -8.35 -18.66
CA GLY A 107 0.57 -7.80 -17.47
C GLY A 107 -0.40 -7.43 -16.34
N GLY A 108 -1.47 -8.21 -16.15
CA GLY A 108 -2.53 -7.89 -15.17
C GLY A 108 -2.02 -7.66 -13.75
N VAL A 109 -1.02 -8.44 -13.31
CA VAL A 109 -0.44 -8.30 -11.96
C VAL A 109 0.23 -6.93 -11.78
N ASP A 110 1.07 -6.51 -12.72
CA ASP A 110 1.73 -5.20 -12.66
C ASP A 110 0.70 -4.06 -12.71
N LEU A 111 -0.35 -4.22 -13.51
CA LEU A 111 -1.46 -3.26 -13.56
C LEU A 111 -2.21 -3.18 -12.23
N LEU A 112 -2.44 -4.29 -11.53
CA LEU A 112 -3.02 -4.29 -10.18
C LEU A 112 -2.09 -3.59 -9.20
N ALA A 113 -0.81 -3.98 -9.15
CA ALA A 113 0.21 -3.41 -8.29
C ALA A 113 0.31 -1.89 -8.41
N ASP A 114 0.53 -1.36 -9.62
CA ASP A 114 0.66 0.08 -9.85
C ASP A 114 -0.63 0.83 -9.49
N THR A 115 -1.79 0.24 -9.81
CA THR A 115 -3.10 0.86 -9.49
C THR A 115 -3.32 0.93 -7.99
N LEU A 116 -2.99 -0.14 -7.27
CA LEU A 116 -3.08 -0.19 -5.81
C LEU A 116 -2.11 0.81 -5.17
N GLN A 117 -0.87 0.87 -5.65
CA GLN A 117 0.16 1.78 -5.15
C GLN A 117 -0.27 3.24 -5.28
N ALA A 118 -0.71 3.65 -6.47
CA ALA A 118 -1.19 5.01 -6.72
C ALA A 118 -2.43 5.35 -5.86
N TRP A 119 -3.38 4.42 -5.76
CA TRP A 119 -4.59 4.60 -4.94
C TRP A 119 -4.26 4.71 -3.45
N PHE A 120 -3.32 3.91 -2.95
CA PHE A 120 -2.90 3.97 -1.54
C PHE A 120 -2.24 5.31 -1.23
N ALA A 121 -1.33 5.78 -2.08
CA ALA A 121 -0.69 7.08 -1.93
C ALA A 121 -1.72 8.23 -1.87
N GLU A 122 -2.74 8.19 -2.72
CA GLU A 122 -3.84 9.15 -2.69
C GLU A 122 -4.61 9.11 -1.35
N CYS A 123 -4.89 7.91 -0.83
CA CYS A 123 -5.53 7.74 0.47
C CYS A 123 -4.66 8.28 1.62
N TRP A 124 -3.36 8.01 1.60
CA TRP A 124 -2.38 8.52 2.54
C TRP A 124 -2.37 10.05 2.58
N TRP A 125 -2.30 10.72 1.41
CA TRP A 125 -2.32 12.17 1.35
C TRP A 125 -3.66 12.76 1.79
N LYS A 126 -4.79 12.16 1.42
CA LYS A 126 -6.14 12.56 1.92
C LYS A 126 -6.30 12.37 3.43
N ALA A 127 -5.54 11.46 4.03
CA ALA A 127 -5.45 11.29 5.47
C ALA A 127 -4.61 12.39 6.16
N GLY A 128 -3.93 13.26 5.40
CA GLY A 128 -3.00 14.26 5.91
C GLY A 128 -1.57 13.74 6.09
N GLY A 129 -1.29 12.54 5.58
CA GLY A 129 -0.01 11.86 5.79
C GLY A 129 1.18 12.54 5.10
N TRP A 130 0.95 13.42 4.13
CA TRP A 130 2.00 14.22 3.50
C TRP A 130 2.82 15.04 4.52
N ALA A 131 2.18 15.42 5.64
CA ALA A 131 2.78 16.20 6.72
C ALA A 131 3.46 15.35 7.82
N TRP A 132 3.51 14.01 7.69
CA TRP A 132 4.10 13.15 8.71
C TRP A 132 5.59 13.52 8.93
N PRO A 133 6.11 13.50 10.17
CA PRO A 133 7.33 14.24 10.51
C PRO A 133 8.63 13.54 10.10
N ILE A 134 8.55 12.35 9.48
CA ILE A 134 9.71 11.61 8.94
C ILE A 134 9.50 11.30 7.45
N PRO A 135 10.57 11.13 6.65
CA PRO A 135 10.49 10.61 5.30
C PRO A 135 9.82 9.22 5.30
N LEU A 136 8.89 9.01 4.36
CA LEU A 136 8.23 7.72 4.20
C LEU A 136 8.07 7.40 2.71
N TRP A 137 8.48 6.21 2.30
CA TRP A 137 8.35 5.73 0.93
C TRP A 137 7.30 4.63 0.81
N LEU A 138 6.61 4.55 -0.32
CA LEU A 138 5.68 3.48 -0.64
C LEU A 138 6.25 2.60 -1.75
N HIS A 139 6.33 1.31 -1.51
CA HIS A 139 6.78 0.31 -2.46
C HIS A 139 5.73 -0.79 -2.64
N VAL A 140 5.76 -1.44 -3.80
CA VAL A 140 5.12 -2.74 -3.99
C VAL A 140 6.15 -3.83 -3.73
N HIS A 141 5.79 -4.83 -2.94
CA HIS A 141 6.64 -5.96 -2.61
C HIS A 141 6.75 -6.95 -3.79
N ASP A 142 7.66 -7.92 -3.69
CA ASP A 142 7.89 -9.01 -4.67
C ASP A 142 8.27 -8.58 -6.10
N GLY A 143 8.49 -7.29 -6.34
CA GLY A 143 8.91 -6.76 -7.63
C GLY A 143 7.80 -6.61 -8.66
N PHE A 144 6.53 -6.67 -8.23
CA PHE A 144 5.39 -6.36 -9.10
C PHE A 144 5.30 -4.86 -9.41
N GLY A 145 4.69 -4.55 -10.56
CA GLY A 145 4.51 -3.17 -11.02
C GLY A 145 5.77 -2.60 -11.68
N ASP A 146 5.91 -1.29 -11.69
CA ASP A 146 7.04 -0.61 -12.33
C ASP A 146 8.32 -0.51 -11.45
N GLY A 147 8.25 -1.01 -10.22
CA GLY A 147 9.34 -1.02 -9.24
C GLY A 147 9.70 0.35 -8.65
N ARG A 148 8.95 1.42 -8.96
CA ARG A 148 9.25 2.77 -8.46
C ARG A 148 8.63 2.99 -7.08
N GLY A 149 9.36 3.69 -6.21
CA GLY A 149 8.84 4.17 -4.94
C GLY A 149 8.02 5.45 -5.10
N ILE A 150 6.96 5.61 -4.31
CA ILE A 150 6.22 6.88 -4.19
C ILE A 150 6.58 7.53 -2.85
N ALA A 151 7.03 8.79 -2.88
CA ALA A 151 7.21 9.59 -1.68
C ALA A 151 5.84 9.88 -1.03
N LEU A 152 5.67 9.46 0.22
CA LEU A 152 4.42 9.64 0.97
C LEU A 152 4.42 10.91 1.82
N THR A 153 5.58 11.53 2.07
CA THR A 153 5.71 12.76 2.86
C THR A 153 6.49 13.83 2.12
N GLU A 154 6.34 15.09 2.52
CA GLU A 154 7.11 16.23 1.98
C GLU A 154 8.61 16.19 2.33
N ARG A 155 9.06 15.16 3.06
CA ARG A 155 10.41 15.07 3.62
C ARG A 155 11.32 14.10 2.86
N CYS A 156 10.82 13.48 1.79
CA CYS A 156 11.55 12.55 0.94
C CYS A 156 12.44 13.24 -0.09
#